data_AF-A0A9E3WS14-F1
#
_entry.id   AF-A0A9E3WS14-F1
#
_cell.length_a   1.000
_cell.length_b   1.000
_cell.length_c   1.000
_cell.angle_alpha   90.00
_cell.angle_beta   90.00
_cell.angle_gamma   90.00
#
_symmetry.space_group_name_H-M   'P 1'
#
loop_
_entity.id
_entity.type
_entity.pdbx_description
1 polymer ?
#
loop_
_entity_poly.entity_id
_entity_poly.type
_entity_poly.pdbx_seq_one_letter_code
_entity_poly.pdbx_strand_id
1 'polypeptide(L)'
;VEYHKALLAEIRAGRTTQEIHDAAANRMLPYIDAMALADDEEERGVRATLTYHKHLTHGVGMSCHDHTYWGESPLEPGAVIALDPQLWIPEKRIYIRVEDTVAVTSDGLENFTAASPLELDDIERMVGAGKLP
;
A
#
# COMPACT_ATOMS: atom_id res chain seq x y z
N VAL A 1 0.28 -0.88 8.59
CA VAL A 1 -0.91 -0.99 7.69
C VAL A 1 -1.55 0.36 7.39
N GLU A 2 -1.39 1.39 8.24
CA GLU A 2 -1.95 2.72 8.00
C GLU A 2 -1.59 3.37 6.65
N TYR A 3 -0.34 3.23 6.19
CA TYR A 3 0.02 3.79 4.89
C TYR A 3 -0.70 3.12 3.71
N HIS A 4 -1.01 1.83 3.81
CA HIS A 4 -1.85 1.13 2.84
C HIS A 4 -3.26 1.72 2.79
N LYS A 5 -3.87 1.98 3.95
CA LYS A 5 -5.18 2.65 4.04
C LYS A 5 -5.14 4.07 3.50
N ALA A 6 -4.06 4.80 3.74
CA ALA A 6 -3.85 6.14 3.19
C ALA A 6 -3.80 6.10 1.65
N LEU A 7 -3.10 5.12 1.06
CA LEU A 7 -3.08 4.95 -0.39
C LEU A 7 -4.46 4.56 -0.95
N LEU A 8 -5.16 3.59 -0.32
CA LEU A 8 -6.53 3.23 -0.69
C LEU A 8 -7.45 4.46 -0.75
N ALA A 9 -7.34 5.37 0.22
CA ALA A 9 -8.19 6.57 0.28
C ALA A 9 -7.92 7.61 -0.82
N GLU A 10 -6.77 7.53 -1.50
CA GLU A 10 -6.37 8.50 -2.53
C GLU A 10 -6.59 7.98 -3.96
N ILE A 11 -6.73 6.65 -4.15
CA ILE A 11 -6.95 6.01 -5.45
C ILE A 11 -8.36 6.31 -5.97
N ARG A 12 -8.41 6.92 -7.17
CA ARG A 12 -9.64 7.19 -7.93
C ARG A 12 -9.27 7.55 -9.37
N ALA A 13 -10.26 7.46 -10.27
CA ALA A 13 -10.10 7.88 -11.65
C ALA A 13 -9.62 9.34 -11.77
N GLY A 14 -8.80 9.61 -12.79
CA GLY A 14 -8.29 10.94 -13.11
C GLY A 14 -7.07 11.38 -12.32
N ARG A 15 -6.53 10.56 -11.41
CA ARG A 15 -5.26 10.84 -10.72
C ARG A 15 -4.12 10.00 -11.27
N THR A 16 -2.92 10.55 -11.28
CA THR A 16 -1.70 9.78 -11.55
C THR A 16 -1.27 8.99 -10.31
N THR A 17 -0.46 7.95 -10.49
CA THR A 17 0.13 7.20 -9.37
C THR A 17 1.00 8.10 -8.49
N GLN A 18 1.74 9.04 -9.10
CA GLN A 18 2.54 10.03 -8.40
C GLN A 18 1.70 10.91 -7.47
N GLU A 19 0.58 11.46 -7.96
CA GLU A 19 -0.33 12.27 -7.15
C GLU A 19 -0.94 11.48 -5.98
N ILE A 20 -1.19 10.18 -6.18
CA ILE A 20 -1.69 9.28 -5.14
C ILE A 20 -0.62 9.08 -4.05
N HIS A 21 0.62 8.75 -4.45
CA HIS A 21 1.74 8.59 -3.51
C HIS A 21 2.01 9.87 -2.73
N ASP A 22 2.07 11.02 -3.39
CA ASP A 22 2.37 12.30 -2.74
C ASP A 22 1.25 12.71 -1.78
N ALA A 23 -0.02 12.50 -2.13
CA ALA A 23 -1.14 12.77 -1.25
C ALA A 23 -1.14 11.86 -0.02
N ALA A 24 -0.92 10.55 -0.21
CA ALA A 24 -0.86 9.59 0.89
C ALA A 24 0.35 9.86 1.80
N ALA A 25 1.51 10.19 1.24
CA ALA A 25 2.72 10.54 1.99
C ALA A 25 2.49 11.77 2.86
N ASN A 26 1.95 12.85 2.29
CA ASN A 26 1.63 14.07 3.02
C ASN A 26 0.63 13.83 4.16
N ARG A 27 -0.39 12.99 3.93
CA ARG A 27 -1.36 12.60 4.95
C ARG A 27 -0.70 11.83 6.10
N MET A 28 0.31 11.01 5.81
CA MET A 28 0.97 10.16 6.81
C MET A 28 2.10 10.85 7.59
N LEU A 29 2.60 12.01 7.15
CA LEU A 29 3.68 12.72 7.84
C LEU A 29 3.37 12.96 9.33
N PRO A 30 2.21 13.54 9.73
CA PRO A 30 1.93 13.77 11.15
C PRO A 30 1.81 12.48 11.95
N TYR A 31 1.34 11.39 11.32
CA TYR A 31 1.25 10.09 11.96
C TYR A 31 2.66 9.56 12.28
N ILE A 32 3.58 9.60 11.30
CA ILE A 32 4.96 9.16 11.50
C ILE A 32 5.71 10.05 12.49
N ASP A 33 5.51 11.36 12.45
CA ASP A 33 6.16 12.28 13.40
C ASP A 33 5.69 12.05 14.86
N ALA A 34 4.51 11.47 15.05
CA ALA A 34 3.99 11.10 16.38
C ALA A 34 4.36 9.66 16.80
N MET A 35 4.97 8.85 15.92
CA MET A 35 5.35 7.48 16.25
C MET A 35 6.53 7.44 17.22
N ALA A 36 6.44 6.55 18.22
CA ALA A 36 7.56 6.22 19.08
C ALA A 36 8.48 5.21 18.37
N LEU A 37 9.34 5.71 17.48
CA LEU A 37 10.33 4.93 16.75
C LEU A 37 11.51 4.60 17.67
N ALA A 38 12.06 3.38 17.58
CA ALA A 38 13.05 2.90 18.56
C ALA A 38 14.44 3.51 18.36
N ASP A 39 14.84 3.79 17.12
CA ASP A 39 16.15 4.30 16.74
C ASP A 39 16.17 4.92 15.33
N ASP A 40 17.32 5.51 14.97
CA ASP A 40 17.56 6.18 13.68
C ASP A 40 17.42 5.24 12.47
N GLU A 41 17.66 3.94 12.63
CA GLU A 41 17.52 2.95 11.55
C GLU A 41 16.04 2.73 11.20
N GLU A 42 15.21 2.59 12.23
CA GLU A 42 13.77 2.50 12.06
C GLU A 42 13.18 3.78 11.49
N GLU A 43 13.58 4.95 12.02
CA GLU A 43 13.12 6.24 11.49
C GLU A 43 13.45 6.40 10.02
N ARG A 44 14.69 6.08 9.62
CA ARG A 44 15.11 6.15 8.22
C ARG A 44 14.27 5.23 7.33
N GLY A 45 14.02 3.99 7.73
CA GLY A 45 13.23 3.05 6.93
C GLY A 45 11.75 3.43 6.83
N VAL A 46 11.15 3.89 7.94
CA VAL A 46 9.76 4.37 7.97
C VAL A 46 9.61 5.62 7.10
N ARG A 47 10.50 6.61 7.23
CA ARG A 47 10.45 7.82 6.39
C ARG A 47 10.73 7.53 4.92
N ALA A 48 11.66 6.62 4.61
CA ALA A 48 11.94 6.20 3.23
C ALA A 48 10.72 5.58 2.54
N THR A 49 9.83 4.94 3.31
CA THR A 49 8.56 4.37 2.79
C THR A 49 7.67 5.46 2.18
N LEU A 50 7.65 6.68 2.75
CA LEU A 50 6.86 7.79 2.23
C LEU A 50 7.43 8.39 0.94
N THR A 51 8.74 8.29 0.73
CA THR A 51 9.42 8.85 -0.44
C THR A 51 9.66 7.82 -1.55
N TYR A 52 9.19 6.59 -1.36
CA TYR A 52 9.31 5.52 -2.35
C TYR A 52 8.04 5.46 -3.20
N HIS A 53 8.12 5.80 -4.49
CA HIS A 53 6.95 5.89 -5.38
C HIS A 53 6.65 4.58 -6.13
N LYS A 54 6.95 3.43 -5.53
CA LYS A 54 6.67 2.10 -6.12
C LYS A 54 5.82 1.24 -5.18
N HIS A 55 4.65 1.78 -4.84
CA HIS A 55 3.60 1.12 -4.06
C HIS A 55 2.30 0.88 -4.86
N LEU A 56 2.38 1.08 -6.18
CA LEU A 56 1.33 0.82 -7.18
C LEU A 56 2.02 0.23 -8.42
N THR A 57 2.69 -0.91 -8.25
CA THR A 57 3.81 -1.29 -9.15
C THR A 57 3.41 -1.83 -10.51
N HIS A 58 2.24 -2.47 -10.64
CA HIS A 58 1.82 -3.09 -11.90
C HIS A 58 0.29 -3.23 -12.02
N GLY A 59 -0.18 -3.33 -13.26
CA GLY A 59 -1.53 -3.78 -13.56
C GLY A 59 -1.70 -5.28 -13.30
N VAL A 60 -2.93 -5.71 -13.01
CA VAL A 60 -3.29 -7.12 -12.79
C VAL A 60 -4.40 -7.49 -13.78
N GLY A 61 -4.24 -8.63 -14.46
CA GLY A 61 -5.24 -9.09 -15.42
C GLY A 61 -4.97 -10.51 -15.89
N MET A 62 -4.76 -10.71 -17.19
CA MET A 62 -4.43 -12.06 -17.71
C MET A 62 -3.02 -12.54 -17.29
N SER A 63 -2.18 -11.60 -16.86
CA SER A 63 -0.87 -11.85 -16.23
C SER A 63 -0.85 -11.22 -14.84
N CYS A 64 -0.02 -11.77 -13.94
CA CYS A 64 0.22 -11.16 -12.63
C CYS A 64 0.77 -9.74 -12.79
N HIS A 65 1.76 -9.57 -13.67
CA HIS A 65 2.19 -8.25 -14.15
C HIS A 65 1.61 -8.08 -15.54
N ASP A 66 0.40 -7.52 -15.63
CA ASP A 66 -0.22 -7.26 -16.93
C ASP A 66 0.41 -6.03 -17.60
N HIS A 67 0.26 -5.94 -18.91
CA HIS A 67 0.88 -4.91 -19.76
C HIS A 67 0.19 -3.53 -19.63
N THR A 68 -0.13 -3.13 -18.41
CA THR A 68 -0.71 -1.83 -18.07
C THR A 68 0.33 -1.00 -17.34
N TYR A 69 1.06 -0.17 -18.11
CA TYR A 69 1.96 0.83 -17.54
C TYR A 69 1.30 2.19 -17.67
N TRP A 70 0.84 2.74 -16.54
CA TRP A 70 0.22 4.05 -16.52
C TRP A 70 1.27 5.16 -16.63
N GLY A 71 2.50 4.95 -16.14
CA GLY A 71 3.55 5.98 -16.17
C GLY A 71 3.07 7.26 -15.52
N GLU A 72 3.04 8.35 -16.28
CA GLU A 72 2.49 9.65 -15.86
C GLU A 72 1.01 9.83 -16.24
N SER A 73 0.39 8.84 -16.87
CA SER A 73 -1.02 8.88 -17.28
C SER A 73 -1.94 8.71 -16.07
N PRO A 74 -3.06 9.45 -16.00
CA PRO A 74 -4.05 9.24 -14.97
C PRO A 74 -4.68 7.84 -15.02
N LEU A 75 -5.10 7.34 -13.87
CA LEU A 75 -5.89 6.12 -13.76
C LEU A 75 -7.27 6.31 -14.39
N GLU A 76 -7.74 5.32 -15.14
CA GLU A 76 -9.07 5.29 -15.74
C GLU A 76 -9.97 4.25 -15.05
N PRO A 77 -11.30 4.43 -15.05
CA PRO A 77 -12.21 3.38 -14.60
C PRO A 77 -11.97 2.07 -15.34
N GLY A 78 -11.94 0.95 -14.60
CA GLY A 78 -11.59 -0.37 -15.11
C GLY A 78 -10.11 -0.73 -15.02
N ALA A 79 -9.22 0.20 -14.65
CA ALA A 79 -7.84 -0.13 -14.33
C ALA A 79 -7.79 -1.02 -13.08
N VAL A 80 -7.12 -2.17 -13.18
CA VAL A 80 -6.89 -3.09 -12.06
C VAL A 80 -5.40 -3.11 -11.72
N ILE A 81 -5.06 -2.87 -10.47
CA ILE A 81 -3.70 -2.52 -10.03
C ILE A 81 -3.37 -3.26 -8.72
N ALA A 82 -2.12 -3.69 -8.59
CA ALA A 82 -1.58 -4.10 -7.30
C ALA A 82 -1.24 -2.86 -6.46
N LEU A 83 -1.94 -2.66 -5.35
CA LEU A 83 -1.61 -1.70 -4.32
C LEU A 83 -0.69 -2.38 -3.31
N ASP A 84 0.62 -2.15 -3.42
CA ASP A 84 1.64 -2.96 -2.79
C ASP A 84 2.64 -2.16 -1.92
N PRO A 85 2.19 -1.35 -0.94
CA PRO A 85 3.09 -0.59 -0.08
C PRO A 85 4.13 -1.43 0.66
N GLN A 86 5.36 -0.94 0.63
CA GLN A 86 6.56 -1.66 1.09
C GLN A 86 7.35 -0.85 2.12
N LEU A 87 7.78 -1.51 3.18
CA LEU A 87 8.72 -0.98 4.18
C LEU A 87 9.96 -1.87 4.23
N TRP A 88 11.12 -1.23 4.20
CA TRP A 88 12.42 -1.88 4.29
C TRP A 88 13.22 -1.24 5.42
N ILE A 89 13.75 -2.05 6.33
CA ILE A 89 14.79 -1.67 7.30
C ILE A 89 15.91 -2.72 7.18
N PRO A 90 16.83 -2.55 6.21
CA PRO A 90 17.84 -3.56 5.89
C PRO A 90 18.75 -3.94 7.05
N GLU A 91 19.13 -2.96 7.88
CA GLU A 91 20.00 -3.12 9.04
C GLU A 91 19.39 -4.07 10.07
N LYS A 92 18.05 -4.03 10.20
CA LYS A 92 17.28 -4.92 11.06
C LYS A 92 16.79 -6.19 10.36
N ARG A 93 17.07 -6.35 9.06
CA ARG A 93 16.55 -7.43 8.20
C ARG A 93 15.02 -7.50 8.19
N ILE A 94 14.36 -6.35 8.25
CA ILE A 94 12.91 -6.25 8.23
C ILE A 94 12.48 -5.83 6.82
N TYR A 95 11.57 -6.60 6.24
CA TYR A 95 10.82 -6.26 5.04
C TYR A 95 9.36 -6.59 5.28
N ILE A 96 8.49 -5.61 5.08
CA ILE A 96 7.04 -5.76 5.19
C ILE A 96 6.42 -5.21 3.93
N ARG A 97 5.57 -6.02 3.28
CA ARG A 97 4.70 -5.59 2.19
C ARG A 97 3.27 -5.98 2.51
N VAL A 98 2.35 -5.08 2.25
CA VAL A 98 0.91 -5.31 2.34
C VAL A 98 0.34 -5.05 0.97
N GLU A 99 -0.28 -6.04 0.36
CA GLU A 99 -0.70 -5.97 -1.04
C GLU A 99 -2.17 -6.31 -1.21
N ASP A 100 -2.90 -5.43 -1.89
CA ASP A 100 -4.27 -5.67 -2.34
C ASP A 100 -4.38 -5.52 -3.87
N THR A 101 -5.33 -6.24 -4.47
CA THR A 101 -5.72 -6.03 -5.87
C THR A 101 -6.95 -5.14 -5.91
N VAL A 102 -6.80 -3.94 -6.49
CA VAL A 102 -7.86 -2.93 -6.54
C VAL A 102 -8.26 -2.60 -7.98
N ALA A 103 -9.55 -2.43 -8.22
CA ALA A 103 -10.10 -1.96 -9.49
C ALA A 103 -10.61 -0.53 -9.33
N VAL A 104 -10.16 0.38 -10.19
CA VAL A 104 -10.61 1.77 -10.19
C VAL A 104 -12.03 1.85 -10.75
N THR A 105 -12.94 2.51 -10.04
CA THR A 105 -14.31 2.76 -10.50
C THR A 105 -14.45 4.23 -10.96
N SER A 106 -15.64 4.60 -11.43
CA SER A 106 -15.93 5.99 -11.84
C SER A 106 -15.81 7.01 -10.70
N ASP A 107 -15.98 6.57 -9.47
CA ASP A 107 -16.10 7.40 -8.27
C ASP A 107 -15.15 6.99 -7.12
N GLY A 108 -14.32 5.97 -7.32
CA GLY A 108 -13.40 5.46 -6.30
C GLY A 108 -12.68 4.20 -6.73
N LEU A 109 -12.78 3.16 -5.91
CA LEU A 109 -12.21 1.83 -6.16
C LEU A 109 -13.06 0.72 -5.56
N GLU A 110 -12.89 -0.48 -6.08
CA GLU A 110 -13.31 -1.75 -5.48
C GLU A 110 -12.04 -2.54 -5.11
N ASN A 111 -11.99 -3.07 -3.88
CA ASN A 111 -10.87 -3.89 -3.41
C ASN A 111 -11.26 -5.37 -3.46
N PHE A 112 -10.67 -6.14 -4.37
CA PHE A 112 -10.99 -7.56 -4.59
C PHE A 112 -10.43 -8.48 -3.51
N THR A 113 -9.50 -7.99 -2.70
CA THR A 113 -8.81 -8.77 -1.65
C THR A 113 -9.15 -8.30 -0.24
N ALA A 114 -10.14 -7.42 -0.09
CA ALA A 114 -10.61 -6.86 1.18
C ALA A 114 -11.10 -7.88 2.23
N ALA A 115 -11.35 -9.13 1.82
CA ALA A 115 -11.71 -10.21 2.76
C ALA A 115 -10.51 -10.71 3.58
N SER A 116 -9.28 -10.42 3.15
CA SER A 116 -8.06 -10.77 3.90
C SER A 116 -7.91 -9.86 5.13
N PRO A 117 -7.49 -10.39 6.29
CA PRO A 117 -7.29 -9.55 7.47
C PRO A 117 -6.13 -8.59 7.25
N LEU A 118 -6.37 -7.31 7.56
CA LEU A 118 -5.39 -6.24 7.44
C LEU A 118 -4.90 -5.77 8.82
N GLU A 119 -5.80 -5.59 9.78
CA GLU A 119 -5.41 -5.13 11.12
C GLU A 119 -4.56 -6.16 11.85
N LEU A 120 -3.61 -5.69 12.67
CA LEU A 120 -2.73 -6.58 13.44
C LEU A 120 -3.53 -7.51 14.35
N ASP A 121 -4.53 -6.97 15.06
CA ASP A 121 -5.40 -7.76 15.95
C ASP A 121 -6.19 -8.84 15.19
N ASP A 122 -6.64 -8.54 13.97
CA ASP A 122 -7.37 -9.50 13.13
C ASP A 122 -6.44 -10.63 12.66
N ILE A 123 -5.21 -10.29 12.28
CA ILE A 123 -4.17 -11.26 11.92
C ILE A 123 -3.81 -12.13 13.13
N GLU A 124 -3.53 -11.54 14.29
CA GLU A 124 -3.22 -12.26 15.52
C GLU A 124 -4.36 -13.18 15.96
N ARG A 125 -5.61 -12.71 15.85
CA ARG A 125 -6.78 -13.53 16.13
C ARG A 125 -6.90 -14.70 15.15
N MET A 126 -6.69 -14.47 13.85
CA MET A 126 -6.75 -15.52 12.84
C MET A 126 -5.68 -16.59 13.10
N VAL A 127 -4.44 -16.16 13.35
CA VAL A 127 -3.31 -17.08 13.61
C VAL A 127 -3.46 -17.77 14.96
N GLY A 128 -3.83 -17.04 16.02
CA GLY A 128 -4.00 -17.59 17.36
C GLY A 128 -5.20 -18.54 17.50
N ALA A 129 -6.24 -18.37 16.68
CA ALA A 129 -7.33 -19.33 16.56
C ALA A 129 -6.93 -20.58 15.74
N GLY A 130 -5.94 -20.44 14.86
CA GLY A 130 -5.29 -21.54 14.16
C GLY A 130 -4.37 -22.31 15.10
N LYS A 131 -4.91 -23.30 15.82
CA LYS A 131 -4.04 -24.35 16.36
C LYS A 131 -3.35 -25.00 15.16
N LEU A 132 -2.03 -24.82 15.06
CA LEU A 132 -1.21 -25.65 14.18
C LEU A 132 -1.54 -27.12 14.51
N PRO A 133 -1.77 -27.99 13.50
CA PRO A 133 -1.93 -29.42 13.75
C PRO A 133 -0.71 -30.00 14.46
#